data_AF-A0A517TKN5-F1
#
_entry.id   AF-A0A517TKN5-F1
#
_cell.length_a   1.000
_cell.length_b   1.000
_cell.length_c   1.000
_cell.angle_alpha   90.00
_cell.angle_beta   90.00
_cell.angle_gamma   90.00
#
_symmetry.space_group_name_H-M   'P 1'
#
loop_
_entity.id
_entity.type
_entity.pdbx_description
1 polymer ?
#
loop_
_entity_poly.entity_id
_entity_poly.type
_entity_poly.pdbx_seq_one_letter_code
_entity_poly.pdbx_strand_id
1 'polypeptide(L)'
;MPRPASTRSLWIASLATLALAWSASVSHALTVLFSENFDSLPLQTSPTYGEPFAFTLDPPLGWDRADQLPGLSNPQIGVPEWKGWSFAREDFWKNAAGGARDVFKLGEGTIAVADPDTWNDLGNPANEFGFYNTFISSPVIDFDQVGDRDTRLVLQFDTSWNGGDCCDDGQNVDGLEGRNNQTGIVRLNILGGPTIELLRWEAAPFFELSDPSNPTNDPLDNAGNNNIPNPNYVPFVGNERMYLDLSDLLPGSALALLTAENDSAIAGMSSGGGGVQIEFGMEGAGDDGWWAVDNIEMASYEDLLGDMDLSGILDAADIDAFALGMLDTTEYRFNYFGEYPVVRGSVDDTFDFEDIAWFNGVMEGAGVGGAAMALARALSPVPEPASAAIVLIGLASLSFRVRQG
;
A
#
# COMPACT_ATOMS: atom_id res chain seq x y z
N MET A 1 -46.04 -22.67 73.83
CA MET A 1 -45.81 -21.21 73.64
C MET A 1 -44.58 -21.04 72.75
N PRO A 2 -44.49 -20.11 71.78
CA PRO A 2 -45.51 -19.34 71.05
C PRO A 2 -45.40 -19.45 69.49
N ARG A 3 -46.42 -18.97 68.78
CA ARG A 3 -46.50 -18.60 67.33
C ARG A 3 -45.77 -17.26 67.05
N PRO A 4 -45.75 -16.61 65.85
CA PRO A 4 -46.06 -16.97 64.44
C PRO A 4 -45.01 -16.38 63.42
N ALA A 5 -45.40 -16.30 62.13
CA ALA A 5 -45.01 -15.32 61.07
C ALA A 5 -44.10 -15.90 59.97
N SER A 6 -44.23 -15.56 58.69
CA SER A 6 -45.25 -14.84 57.92
C SER A 6 -44.93 -15.01 56.43
N THR A 7 -45.98 -15.05 55.62
CA THR A 7 -46.09 -14.57 54.24
C THR A 7 -44.88 -13.84 53.63
N ARG A 8 -44.51 -14.22 52.40
CA ARG A 8 -44.36 -13.26 51.29
C ARG A 8 -44.24 -14.00 49.95
N SER A 9 -45.31 -13.85 49.17
CA SER A 9 -45.34 -14.07 47.73
C SER A 9 -44.26 -13.22 47.06
N LEU A 10 -43.46 -13.82 46.16
CA LEU A 10 -42.76 -13.08 45.13
C LEU A 10 -43.21 -13.64 43.78
N TRP A 11 -44.10 -12.87 43.15
CA TRP A 11 -44.32 -12.91 41.72
C TRP A 11 -43.04 -12.38 41.07
N ILE A 12 -42.25 -13.26 40.46
CA ILE A 12 -41.21 -12.83 39.54
C ILE A 12 -41.91 -12.63 38.20
N ALA A 13 -42.20 -11.37 37.88
CA ALA A 13 -42.56 -10.97 36.53
C ALA A 13 -41.35 -11.24 35.63
N SER A 14 -41.47 -12.22 34.73
CA SER A 14 -40.53 -12.38 33.62
C SER A 14 -40.68 -11.18 32.68
N LEU A 15 -39.84 -10.17 32.88
CA LEU A 15 -39.54 -9.16 31.87
C LEU A 15 -38.68 -9.84 30.81
N ALA A 16 -39.32 -10.25 29.72
CA ALA A 16 -38.63 -10.56 28.48
C ALA A 16 -38.03 -9.25 27.94
N THR A 17 -36.75 -9.03 28.20
CA THR A 17 -35.96 -8.05 27.42
C THR A 17 -35.73 -8.65 26.05
N LEU A 18 -36.59 -8.28 25.10
CA LEU A 18 -36.34 -8.42 23.68
C LEU A 18 -35.20 -7.43 23.35
N ALA A 19 -33.96 -7.89 23.43
CA ALA A 19 -32.84 -7.15 22.87
C ALA A 19 -32.99 -7.23 21.34
N LEU A 20 -33.67 -6.25 20.74
CA LEU A 20 -33.43 -5.94 19.34
C LEU A 20 -31.99 -5.42 19.27
N ALA A 21 -31.06 -6.32 18.95
CA ALA A 21 -29.81 -5.91 18.36
C ALA A 21 -30.18 -5.32 16.99
N TRP A 22 -30.29 -3.99 16.93
CA TRP A 22 -30.05 -3.29 15.68
C TRP A 22 -28.56 -3.48 15.42
N SER A 23 -28.20 -4.51 14.68
CA SER A 23 -26.98 -4.47 13.90
C SER A 23 -27.21 -3.36 12.89
N ALA A 24 -26.73 -2.15 13.18
CA ALA A 24 -26.51 -1.18 12.13
C ALA A 24 -25.63 -1.88 11.10
N SER A 25 -26.16 -2.09 9.90
CA SER A 25 -25.34 -2.53 8.78
C SER A 25 -24.36 -1.39 8.53
N VAL A 26 -23.11 -1.56 8.97
CA VAL A 26 -22.02 -0.73 8.45
C VAL A 26 -21.98 -1.02 6.96
N SER A 27 -22.31 -0.02 6.15
CA SER A 27 -22.14 -0.14 4.70
C SER A 27 -20.63 -0.18 4.48
N HIS A 28 -20.08 -1.37 4.22
CA HIS A 28 -18.70 -1.49 3.74
C HIS A 28 -18.75 -1.22 2.24
N ALA A 29 -18.00 -0.22 1.79
CA ALA A 29 -17.73 0.02 0.39
C ALA A 29 -16.41 -0.63 -0.05
N LEU A 30 -15.69 -1.30 0.86
CA LEU A 30 -14.43 -1.99 0.59
C LEU A 30 -14.64 -3.50 0.38
N THR A 31 -14.04 -4.05 -0.67
CA THR A 31 -13.85 -5.49 -0.87
C THR A 31 -12.36 -5.80 -1.00
N VAL A 32 -11.79 -6.45 0.02
CA VAL A 32 -10.41 -6.96 -0.04
C VAL A 32 -10.36 -8.21 -0.91
N LEU A 33 -9.65 -8.12 -2.04
CA LEU A 33 -9.49 -9.22 -3.00
C LEU A 33 -8.31 -10.12 -2.64
N PHE A 34 -7.27 -9.53 -2.05
CA PHE A 34 -6.05 -10.24 -1.67
C PHE A 34 -5.34 -9.51 -0.52
N SER A 35 -4.75 -10.27 0.40
CA SER A 35 -3.81 -9.73 1.38
C SER A 35 -2.72 -10.74 1.75
N GLU A 36 -1.51 -10.24 1.99
CA GLU A 36 -0.36 -11.03 2.45
C GLU A 36 0.56 -10.16 3.31
N ASN A 37 0.89 -10.66 4.50
CA ASN A 37 1.81 -10.01 5.45
C ASN A 37 2.94 -10.96 5.92
N PHE A 38 3.07 -12.14 5.31
CA PHE A 38 4.13 -13.14 5.48
C PHE A 38 4.29 -13.76 6.88
N ASP A 39 3.59 -13.27 7.91
CA ASP A 39 3.70 -13.72 9.31
C ASP A 39 3.35 -15.20 9.54
N SER A 40 2.59 -15.78 8.62
CA SER A 40 2.20 -17.19 8.69
C SER A 40 3.32 -18.16 8.29
N LEU A 41 4.42 -17.65 7.73
CA LEU A 41 5.49 -18.47 7.20
C LEU A 41 6.27 -19.22 8.29
N PRO A 42 6.57 -20.51 8.09
CA PRO A 42 7.44 -21.24 9.00
C PRO A 42 8.90 -20.82 8.80
N LEU A 43 9.48 -20.15 9.80
CA LEU A 43 10.87 -19.70 9.75
C LEU A 43 11.85 -20.76 10.27
N GLN A 44 13.03 -20.82 9.65
CA GLN A 44 14.14 -21.70 10.04
C GLN A 44 15.24 -20.94 10.80
N THR A 45 16.21 -21.68 11.33
CA THR A 45 17.39 -21.09 11.97
C THR A 45 18.36 -20.58 10.91
N SER A 46 18.87 -19.36 11.10
CA SER A 46 19.93 -18.79 10.28
C SER A 46 21.21 -19.65 10.36
N PRO A 47 21.71 -20.20 9.23
CA PRO A 47 22.99 -20.91 9.24
C PRO A 47 24.20 -19.98 9.47
N THR A 48 24.11 -18.71 9.07
CA THR A 48 25.21 -17.74 9.17
C THR A 48 25.34 -17.17 10.58
N TYR A 49 24.21 -16.78 11.17
CA TYR A 49 24.15 -16.06 12.44
C TYR A 49 23.72 -16.94 13.63
N GLY A 50 23.17 -18.13 13.36
CA GLY A 50 22.70 -19.06 14.39
C GLY A 50 21.41 -18.63 15.08
N GLU A 51 20.74 -17.59 14.59
CA GLU A 51 19.50 -17.05 15.15
C GLU A 51 18.33 -18.00 14.80
N PRO A 52 17.59 -18.52 15.81
CA PRO A 52 16.45 -19.40 15.55
C PRO A 52 15.24 -18.60 15.02
N PHE A 53 14.40 -19.25 14.19
CA PHE A 53 13.18 -18.66 13.60
C PHE A 53 13.46 -17.32 12.88
N ALA A 54 14.54 -17.25 12.11
CA ALA A 54 15.09 -16.02 11.57
C ALA A 54 14.53 -15.70 10.18
N PHE A 55 14.48 -16.69 9.28
CA PHE A 55 14.11 -16.48 7.88
C PHE A 55 13.58 -17.76 7.23
N THR A 56 13.04 -17.65 6.02
CA THR A 56 12.87 -18.72 5.05
C THR A 56 13.06 -18.19 3.64
N LEU A 57 13.44 -19.06 2.69
CA LEU A 57 13.47 -18.74 1.26
C LEU A 57 12.26 -19.34 0.52
N ASP A 58 11.42 -20.09 1.22
CA ASP A 58 10.18 -20.64 0.69
C ASP A 58 9.09 -19.57 0.79
N PRO A 59 8.50 -19.13 -0.34
CA PRO A 59 7.45 -18.13 -0.32
C PRO A 59 6.12 -18.71 0.21
N PRO A 60 5.10 -17.86 0.48
CA PRO A 60 3.80 -18.36 0.91
C PRO A 60 3.18 -19.31 -0.11
N LEU A 61 2.27 -20.15 0.35
CA LEU A 61 1.67 -21.18 -0.51
C LEU A 61 0.99 -20.54 -1.73
N GLY A 62 1.35 -21.02 -2.92
CA GLY A 62 0.79 -20.54 -4.18
C GLY A 62 1.52 -19.34 -4.79
N TRP A 63 2.49 -18.77 -4.08
CA TRP A 63 3.43 -17.83 -4.66
C TRP A 63 4.50 -18.56 -5.45
N ASP A 64 4.93 -17.92 -6.53
CA ASP A 64 6.08 -18.35 -7.31
C ASP A 64 7.29 -17.49 -6.96
N ARG A 65 8.48 -18.09 -7.00
CA ARG A 65 9.75 -17.41 -6.80
C ARG A 65 10.72 -17.80 -7.90
N ALA A 66 11.32 -16.80 -8.54
CA ALA A 66 12.26 -16.98 -9.63
C ALA A 66 13.54 -16.22 -9.35
N ASP A 67 14.60 -16.94 -9.02
CA ASP A 67 15.92 -16.36 -8.76
C ASP A 67 16.84 -16.57 -9.95
N GLN A 68 17.48 -15.50 -10.40
CA GLN A 68 18.53 -15.48 -11.42
C GLN A 68 19.74 -14.72 -10.87
N LEU A 69 20.38 -15.33 -9.88
CA LEU A 69 21.55 -14.78 -9.18
C LEU A 69 22.65 -15.84 -8.99
N PRO A 70 23.93 -15.44 -8.94
CA PRO A 70 25.03 -16.36 -8.68
C PRO A 70 24.96 -17.08 -7.33
N GLY A 71 25.47 -18.31 -7.30
CA GLY A 71 25.68 -19.02 -6.03
C GLY A 71 24.46 -19.72 -5.44
N LEU A 72 23.30 -19.76 -6.10
CA LEU A 72 22.09 -20.45 -5.59
C LEU A 72 22.36 -21.86 -5.05
N SER A 73 23.19 -22.65 -5.73
CA SER A 73 23.56 -24.01 -5.32
C SER A 73 24.90 -24.13 -4.60
N ASN A 74 25.63 -23.02 -4.41
CA ASN A 74 26.96 -23.03 -3.78
C ASN A 74 26.92 -22.32 -2.41
N PRO A 75 27.15 -23.03 -1.29
CA PRO A 75 27.11 -22.44 0.05
C PRO A 75 28.28 -21.50 0.36
N GLN A 76 29.24 -21.32 -0.55
CA GLN A 76 30.37 -20.39 -0.40
C GLN A 76 30.22 -19.10 -1.23
N ILE A 77 29.11 -18.94 -1.94
CA ILE A 77 28.82 -17.78 -2.78
C ILE A 77 27.42 -17.28 -2.41
N GLY A 78 27.31 -16.03 -2.01
CA GLY A 78 26.07 -15.43 -1.51
C GLY A 78 25.76 -15.84 -0.08
N VAL A 79 25.49 -14.88 0.81
CA VAL A 79 25.01 -15.19 2.17
C VAL A 79 23.69 -15.96 2.06
N PRO A 80 23.57 -17.18 2.65
CA PRO A 80 22.42 -18.06 2.45
C PRO A 80 21.05 -17.43 2.72
N GLU A 81 20.98 -16.54 3.70
CA GLU A 81 19.77 -15.83 4.11
C GLU A 81 19.23 -14.89 3.04
N TRP A 82 20.08 -14.40 2.15
CA TRP A 82 19.78 -13.29 1.22
C TRP A 82 19.88 -13.71 -0.25
N LYS A 83 19.79 -15.02 -0.54
CA LYS A 83 19.87 -15.54 -1.91
C LYS A 83 18.57 -15.37 -2.68
N GLY A 84 18.22 -14.16 -3.07
CA GLY A 84 16.94 -13.83 -3.67
C GLY A 84 15.97 -13.30 -2.62
N TRP A 85 14.69 -13.23 -2.96
CA TRP A 85 13.66 -12.83 -1.99
C TRP A 85 13.67 -13.76 -0.78
N SER A 86 13.87 -13.18 0.38
CA SER A 86 13.93 -13.84 1.68
C SER A 86 12.78 -13.35 2.54
N PHE A 87 12.16 -14.24 3.28
CA PHE A 87 11.09 -13.90 4.22
C PHE A 87 11.67 -14.00 5.62
N ALA A 88 12.03 -12.85 6.17
CA ALA A 88 12.84 -12.75 7.38
C ALA A 88 12.08 -12.00 8.47
N ARG A 89 12.32 -12.34 9.73
CA ARG A 89 11.85 -11.47 10.81
C ARG A 89 12.52 -10.11 10.65
N GLU A 90 11.73 -9.06 10.77
CA GLU A 90 12.18 -7.68 10.66
C GLU A 90 13.36 -7.39 11.61
N ASP A 91 13.28 -7.86 12.86
CA ASP A 91 14.30 -7.66 13.88
C ASP A 91 15.61 -8.39 13.54
N PHE A 92 15.50 -9.61 13.01
CA PHE A 92 16.64 -10.40 12.57
C PHE A 92 17.35 -9.71 11.40
N TRP A 93 16.62 -9.33 10.36
CA TRP A 93 17.18 -8.67 9.18
C TRP A 93 17.96 -7.40 9.57
N LYS A 94 17.35 -6.54 10.39
CA LYS A 94 17.98 -5.30 10.89
C LYS A 94 19.29 -5.56 11.63
N ASN A 95 19.33 -6.59 12.48
CA ASN A 95 20.53 -6.92 13.24
C ASN A 95 21.60 -7.63 12.39
N ALA A 96 21.18 -8.46 11.44
CA ALA A 96 22.08 -9.26 10.60
C ALA A 96 22.81 -8.40 9.57
N ALA A 97 22.11 -7.46 8.94
CA ALA A 97 22.64 -6.59 7.89
C ALA A 97 23.08 -5.21 8.43
N GLY A 98 22.41 -4.67 9.46
CA GLY A 98 22.73 -3.37 10.03
C GLY A 98 22.41 -2.16 9.11
N GLY A 99 23.05 -1.03 9.36
CA GLY A 99 22.87 0.19 8.57
C GLY A 99 21.54 0.91 8.83
N ALA A 100 20.99 1.56 7.81
CA ALA A 100 19.76 2.36 7.94
C ALA A 100 18.46 1.54 7.86
N ARG A 101 18.53 0.21 7.94
CA ARG A 101 17.37 -0.70 7.86
C ARG A 101 16.38 -0.50 9.02
N ASP A 102 16.85 -0.03 10.18
CA ASP A 102 16.03 0.27 11.35
C ASP A 102 14.90 1.26 11.10
N VAL A 103 14.98 2.09 10.05
CA VAL A 103 13.98 3.11 9.77
C VAL A 103 12.67 2.53 9.24
N PHE A 104 12.66 1.30 8.71
CA PHE A 104 11.42 0.65 8.25
C PHE A 104 10.55 0.27 9.45
N LYS A 105 9.50 1.04 9.73
CA LYS A 105 8.60 0.88 10.88
C LYS A 105 7.23 0.34 10.51
N LEU A 106 6.86 0.38 9.23
CA LEU A 106 5.59 -0.13 8.72
C LEU A 106 5.64 -1.65 8.50
N GLY A 107 6.82 -2.20 8.21
CA GLY A 107 7.03 -3.65 8.22
C GLY A 107 7.14 -4.19 9.63
N GLU A 108 6.38 -5.24 9.93
CA GLU A 108 6.34 -5.89 11.24
C GLU A 108 6.44 -7.41 11.09
N GLY A 109 6.81 -8.12 12.15
CA GLY A 109 6.82 -9.58 12.14
C GLY A 109 7.77 -10.15 11.07
N THR A 110 7.24 -10.92 10.12
CA THR A 110 7.98 -11.45 8.97
C THR A 110 7.77 -10.56 7.75
N ILE A 111 8.84 -10.11 7.12
CA ILE A 111 8.80 -9.24 5.93
C ILE A 111 9.51 -9.91 4.75
N ALA A 112 9.12 -9.56 3.53
CA ALA A 112 9.86 -9.96 2.33
C ALA A 112 11.02 -9.00 2.09
N VAL A 113 12.23 -9.52 1.85
CA VAL A 113 13.46 -8.75 1.67
C VAL A 113 14.28 -9.30 0.51
N ALA A 114 14.65 -8.44 -0.43
CA ALA A 114 15.75 -8.65 -1.37
C ALA A 114 16.92 -7.76 -0.94
N ASP A 115 18.05 -8.36 -0.57
CA ASP A 115 19.20 -7.66 0.04
C ASP A 115 20.50 -8.03 -0.69
N PRO A 116 20.81 -7.41 -1.85
CA PRO A 116 22.02 -7.67 -2.63
C PRO A 116 23.30 -7.33 -1.86
N ASP A 117 23.31 -6.22 -1.12
CA ASP A 117 24.39 -5.77 -0.22
C ASP A 117 24.83 -6.92 0.72
N THR A 118 23.89 -7.40 1.53
CA THR A 118 24.22 -8.47 2.48
C THR A 118 24.41 -9.83 1.80
N TRP A 119 23.81 -10.06 0.63
CA TRP A 119 24.10 -11.25 -0.17
C TRP A 119 25.56 -11.26 -0.65
N ASN A 120 26.08 -10.12 -1.09
CA ASN A 120 27.40 -10.01 -1.70
C ASN A 120 28.56 -10.25 -0.71
N ASP A 121 28.32 -10.04 0.58
CA ASP A 121 29.29 -10.23 1.68
C ASP A 121 29.99 -11.60 1.70
N LEU A 122 29.38 -12.64 1.12
CA LEU A 122 30.00 -13.96 0.99
C LEU A 122 30.44 -14.25 -0.44
N GLY A 123 31.74 -14.07 -0.70
CA GLY A 123 32.37 -14.48 -1.95
C GLY A 123 32.25 -13.47 -3.09
N ASN A 124 31.79 -12.23 -2.82
CA ASN A 124 31.72 -11.11 -3.75
C ASN A 124 31.05 -11.44 -5.11
N PRO A 125 29.88 -12.11 -5.12
CA PRO A 125 29.27 -12.58 -6.35
C PRO A 125 28.92 -11.50 -7.38
N ALA A 126 28.55 -10.29 -6.96
CA ALA A 126 28.24 -9.18 -7.86
C ALA A 126 29.39 -8.90 -8.84
N ASN A 127 30.62 -8.95 -8.33
CA ASN A 127 31.83 -8.65 -9.08
C ASN A 127 32.45 -9.87 -9.75
N GLU A 128 32.30 -11.07 -9.17
CA GLU A 128 32.97 -12.28 -9.64
C GLU A 128 32.12 -13.13 -10.60
N PHE A 129 30.78 -13.04 -10.51
CA PHE A 129 29.90 -13.99 -11.20
C PHE A 129 28.71 -13.34 -11.91
N GLY A 130 28.23 -12.18 -11.44
CA GLY A 130 27.20 -11.38 -12.09
C GLY A 130 26.17 -10.84 -11.11
N PHE A 131 25.20 -10.11 -11.65
CA PHE A 131 24.23 -9.38 -10.85
C PHE A 131 23.12 -10.24 -10.26
N TYR A 132 22.51 -9.66 -9.24
CA TYR A 132 21.43 -10.20 -8.45
C TYR A 132 20.08 -9.86 -9.11
N ASN A 133 19.36 -10.89 -9.53
CA ASN A 133 18.00 -10.77 -10.04
C ASN A 133 17.09 -11.75 -9.31
N THR A 134 15.97 -11.28 -8.78
CA THR A 134 15.04 -12.10 -8.00
C THR A 134 13.62 -11.58 -8.15
N PHE A 135 12.67 -12.49 -8.27
CA PHE A 135 11.25 -12.19 -8.48
C PHE A 135 10.40 -13.05 -7.56
N ILE A 136 9.36 -12.45 -6.99
CA ILE A 136 8.26 -13.17 -6.36
C ILE A 136 6.95 -12.76 -7.00
N SER A 137 6.08 -13.73 -7.26
CA SER A 137 4.77 -13.50 -7.86
C SER A 137 3.69 -14.08 -6.97
N SER A 138 2.63 -13.30 -6.75
CA SER A 138 1.46 -13.74 -5.99
C SER A 138 0.75 -14.91 -6.68
N PRO A 139 -0.12 -15.65 -5.96
CA PRO A 139 -1.16 -16.44 -6.60
C PRO A 139 -2.02 -15.57 -7.53
N VAL A 140 -2.78 -16.21 -8.41
CA VAL A 140 -3.79 -15.51 -9.21
C VAL A 140 -4.86 -14.94 -8.27
N ILE A 141 -5.02 -13.62 -8.33
CA ILE A 141 -6.06 -12.85 -7.64
C ILE A 141 -7.24 -12.73 -8.59
N ASP A 142 -8.38 -13.26 -8.18
CA ASP A 142 -9.61 -13.26 -8.96
C ASP A 142 -10.43 -11.99 -8.67
N PHE A 143 -11.00 -11.40 -9.73
CA PHE A 143 -11.83 -10.20 -9.64
C PHE A 143 -13.33 -10.52 -9.55
N ASP A 144 -13.72 -11.79 -9.47
CA ASP A 144 -15.11 -12.23 -9.29
C ASP A 144 -15.81 -11.61 -8.06
N GLN A 145 -15.04 -11.12 -7.08
CA GLN A 145 -15.57 -10.48 -5.88
C GLN A 145 -15.80 -8.97 -6.03
N VAL A 146 -15.28 -8.36 -7.09
CA VAL A 146 -15.46 -6.93 -7.38
C VAL A 146 -16.94 -6.67 -7.68
N GLY A 147 -17.53 -5.73 -6.96
CA GLY A 147 -18.92 -5.36 -7.12
C GLY A 147 -19.17 -4.54 -8.40
N ASP A 148 -20.36 -4.66 -8.99
CA ASP A 148 -20.78 -3.84 -10.15
C ASP A 148 -20.75 -2.32 -9.90
N ARG A 149 -20.62 -1.92 -8.64
CA ARG A 149 -20.57 -0.52 -8.17
C ARG A 149 -19.18 -0.08 -7.75
N ASP A 150 -18.21 -0.99 -7.76
CA ASP A 150 -16.83 -0.64 -7.45
C ASP A 150 -16.30 0.25 -8.57
N THR A 151 -15.81 1.42 -8.21
CA THR A 151 -15.23 2.39 -9.14
C THR A 151 -13.74 2.55 -8.94
N ARG A 152 -13.19 1.96 -7.87
CA ARG A 152 -11.75 1.98 -7.59
C ARG A 152 -11.18 0.62 -7.29
N LEU A 153 -9.94 0.40 -7.72
CA LEU A 153 -9.13 -0.77 -7.43
C LEU A 153 -7.73 -0.30 -7.05
N VAL A 154 -7.22 -0.71 -5.90
CA VAL A 154 -5.94 -0.24 -5.37
C VAL A 154 -5.08 -1.43 -4.96
N LEU A 155 -3.81 -1.37 -5.33
CA LEU A 155 -2.75 -2.21 -4.75
C LEU A 155 -1.95 -1.38 -3.74
N GLN A 156 -1.95 -1.82 -2.49
CA GLN A 156 -1.19 -1.24 -1.40
C GLN A 156 -0.07 -2.18 -0.96
N PHE A 157 1.07 -1.63 -0.54
CA PHE A 157 2.08 -2.36 0.23
C PHE A 157 2.98 -1.40 1.02
N ASP A 158 3.53 -1.85 2.13
CA ASP A 158 4.56 -1.15 2.89
C ASP A 158 5.94 -1.49 2.34
N THR A 159 6.85 -0.50 2.24
CA THR A 159 8.14 -0.68 1.59
C THR A 159 9.29 0.05 2.26
N SER A 160 10.48 -0.55 2.14
CA SER A 160 11.77 0.07 2.43
C SER A 160 12.73 -0.20 1.27
N TRP A 161 13.13 0.83 0.54
CA TRP A 161 14.07 0.77 -0.56
C TRP A 161 15.31 1.59 -0.24
N ASN A 162 16.47 1.03 -0.53
CA ASN A 162 17.72 1.76 -0.63
C ASN A 162 18.39 1.38 -1.95
N GLY A 163 18.46 2.35 -2.87
CA GLY A 163 19.11 2.16 -4.16
C GLY A 163 20.61 1.94 -4.03
N GLY A 164 21.21 2.34 -2.92
CA GLY A 164 22.67 2.34 -2.76
C GLY A 164 23.33 3.35 -3.71
N ASP A 165 24.56 3.05 -4.09
CA ASP A 165 25.20 3.65 -5.25
C ASP A 165 24.91 2.77 -6.48
N CYS A 166 25.07 3.31 -7.68
CA CYS A 166 25.07 2.48 -8.88
C CYS A 166 26.48 2.33 -9.45
N CYS A 167 26.58 1.40 -10.39
CA CYS A 167 27.51 1.44 -11.49
C CYS A 167 28.98 1.25 -11.12
N ASP A 168 29.29 0.58 -10.02
CA ASP A 168 30.64 0.26 -9.58
C ASP A 168 30.92 -1.25 -9.50
N ASP A 169 29.95 -2.11 -9.83
CA ASP A 169 30.10 -3.56 -9.79
C ASP A 169 30.28 -4.24 -11.16
N GLY A 170 30.48 -5.55 -11.13
CA GLY A 170 30.66 -6.40 -12.31
C GLY A 170 32.09 -6.43 -12.83
N GLN A 171 33.08 -6.02 -12.02
CA GLN A 171 34.45 -5.72 -12.47
C GLN A 171 35.16 -6.93 -13.11
N ASN A 172 34.84 -8.17 -12.71
CA ASN A 172 35.46 -9.39 -13.24
C ASN A 172 34.53 -10.19 -14.17
N VAL A 173 33.41 -9.59 -14.61
CA VAL A 173 32.44 -10.23 -15.52
C VAL A 173 32.37 -9.46 -16.83
N ASP A 174 32.69 -10.15 -17.93
CA ASP A 174 32.71 -9.56 -19.27
C ASP A 174 31.35 -8.93 -19.63
N GLY A 175 31.38 -7.66 -20.01
CA GLY A 175 30.20 -6.88 -20.39
C GLY A 175 29.35 -6.35 -19.24
N LEU A 176 29.74 -6.56 -17.97
CA LEU A 176 28.99 -6.06 -16.79
C LEU A 176 29.73 -4.98 -15.98
N GLU A 177 30.98 -4.68 -16.29
CA GLU A 177 31.76 -3.66 -15.58
C GLU A 177 31.06 -2.29 -15.56
N GLY A 178 30.71 -1.80 -14.36
CA GLY A 178 30.03 -0.54 -14.14
C GLY A 178 28.61 -0.49 -14.69
N ARG A 179 27.96 -1.66 -14.82
CA ARG A 179 26.62 -1.79 -15.43
C ARG A 179 25.50 -2.07 -14.43
N ASN A 180 25.80 -2.23 -13.14
CA ASN A 180 24.75 -2.42 -12.14
C ASN A 180 23.89 -1.16 -12.06
N ASN A 181 22.59 -1.39 -12.06
CA ASN A 181 21.59 -0.38 -11.76
C ASN A 181 20.50 -1.12 -11.02
N GLN A 182 20.64 -1.20 -9.69
CA GLN A 182 19.66 -1.87 -8.85
C GLN A 182 18.27 -1.31 -9.19
N THR A 183 17.41 -2.18 -9.67
CA THR A 183 16.11 -1.82 -10.22
C THR A 183 15.01 -2.57 -9.49
N GLY A 184 14.17 -1.86 -8.75
CA GLY A 184 12.97 -2.38 -8.10
C GLY A 184 11.77 -2.18 -9.01
N ILE A 185 11.03 -3.25 -9.30
CA ILE A 185 9.87 -3.23 -10.20
C ILE A 185 8.67 -3.90 -9.54
N VAL A 186 7.49 -3.29 -9.74
CA VAL A 186 6.21 -3.95 -9.51
C VAL A 186 5.50 -4.11 -10.85
N ARG A 187 5.08 -5.34 -11.16
CA ARG A 187 4.35 -5.70 -12.38
C ARG A 187 3.02 -6.35 -12.05
N LEU A 188 2.05 -6.16 -12.94
CA LEU A 188 0.80 -6.88 -12.96
C LEU A 188 0.77 -7.81 -14.18
N ASN A 189 0.70 -9.11 -13.94
CA ASN A 189 0.60 -10.13 -14.97
C ASN A 189 -0.88 -10.50 -15.16
N ILE A 190 -1.47 -10.11 -16.29
CA ILE A 190 -2.85 -10.45 -16.62
C ILE A 190 -2.90 -11.89 -17.12
N LEU A 191 -3.76 -12.72 -16.52
CA LEU A 191 -3.88 -14.12 -16.92
C LEU A 191 -4.31 -14.24 -18.39
N GLY A 192 -3.43 -14.80 -19.23
CA GLY A 192 -3.64 -14.92 -20.67
C GLY A 192 -3.49 -13.62 -21.46
N GLY A 193 -3.02 -12.55 -20.82
CA GLY A 193 -2.86 -11.21 -21.38
C GLY A 193 -1.43 -10.64 -21.23
N PRO A 194 -1.27 -9.30 -21.36
CA PRO A 194 0.01 -8.64 -21.22
C PRO A 194 0.44 -8.48 -19.76
N THR A 195 1.73 -8.21 -19.57
CA THR A 195 2.29 -7.71 -18.32
C THR A 195 2.29 -6.18 -18.35
N ILE A 196 1.84 -5.56 -17.26
CA ILE A 196 1.83 -4.10 -17.06
C ILE A 196 2.87 -3.76 -15.99
N GLU A 197 3.80 -2.87 -16.29
CA GLU A 197 4.71 -2.31 -15.27
C GLU A 197 3.98 -1.19 -14.51
N LEU A 198 3.83 -1.35 -13.19
CA LEU A 198 3.15 -0.40 -12.33
C LEU A 198 4.12 0.55 -11.63
N LEU A 199 5.34 0.07 -11.35
CA LEU A 199 6.37 0.82 -10.65
C LEU A 199 7.75 0.39 -11.17
N ARG A 200 8.65 1.37 -11.30
CA ARG A 200 10.07 1.19 -11.57
C ARG A 200 10.87 2.21 -10.77
N TRP A 201 11.74 1.72 -9.91
CA TRP A 201 12.73 2.49 -9.17
C TRP A 201 14.11 2.02 -9.53
N GLU A 202 15.00 2.96 -9.79
CA GLU A 202 16.37 2.68 -10.21
C GLU A 202 17.37 3.43 -9.32
N ALA A 203 18.52 2.82 -9.08
CA ALA A 203 19.59 3.40 -8.26
C ALA A 203 20.40 4.47 -9.02
N ALA A 204 20.50 4.37 -10.34
CA ALA A 204 21.30 5.30 -11.13
C ALA A 204 20.60 6.66 -11.32
N PRO A 205 21.22 7.78 -10.90
CA PRO A 205 20.64 9.12 -11.10
C PRO A 205 20.70 9.61 -12.55
N PHE A 206 21.62 9.07 -13.35
CA PHE A 206 21.81 9.47 -14.74
C PHE A 206 22.09 8.26 -15.66
N PHE A 207 21.97 8.50 -16.96
CA PHE A 207 22.50 7.66 -18.02
C PHE A 207 23.54 8.43 -18.84
N GLU A 208 24.56 7.73 -19.35
CA GLU A 208 25.59 8.34 -20.17
C GLU A 208 25.00 8.99 -21.42
N LEU A 209 25.45 10.21 -21.74
CA LEU A 209 25.03 10.91 -22.96
C LEU A 209 25.44 10.16 -24.24
N SER A 210 26.59 9.47 -24.21
CA SER A 210 27.13 8.71 -25.35
C SER A 210 26.42 7.40 -25.62
N ASP A 211 25.89 6.77 -24.57
CA ASP A 211 25.17 5.51 -24.62
C ASP A 211 24.10 5.50 -23.51
N PRO A 212 22.85 5.87 -23.83
CA PRO A 212 21.77 5.92 -22.85
C PRO A 212 21.40 4.57 -22.22
N SER A 213 22.04 3.46 -22.63
CA SER A 213 21.93 2.16 -21.96
C SER A 213 22.90 1.97 -20.79
N ASN A 214 23.82 2.93 -20.58
CA ASN A 214 24.83 2.87 -19.54
C ASN A 214 24.39 3.76 -18.37
N PRO A 215 24.09 3.18 -17.21
CA PRO A 215 23.79 3.95 -16.01
C PRO A 215 25.06 4.63 -15.47
N THR A 216 24.91 5.74 -14.74
CA THR A 216 26.03 6.43 -14.10
C THR A 216 25.59 7.30 -12.93
N ASN A 217 26.46 7.43 -11.92
CA ASN A 217 26.30 8.40 -10.84
C ASN A 217 26.71 9.82 -11.24
N ASP A 218 27.45 9.97 -12.34
CA ASP A 218 28.05 11.25 -12.69
C ASP A 218 27.06 12.14 -13.47
N PRO A 219 26.82 13.39 -13.01
CA PRO A 219 25.98 14.33 -13.74
C PRO A 219 26.60 14.82 -15.05
N LEU A 220 27.92 14.65 -15.22
CA LEU A 220 28.70 15.11 -16.37
C LEU A 220 29.51 13.97 -16.97
N ASP A 221 29.63 13.95 -18.30
CA ASP A 221 30.58 13.09 -19.00
C ASP A 221 32.04 13.59 -18.86
N ASN A 222 33.00 12.80 -19.34
CA ASN A 222 34.43 13.15 -19.34
C ASN A 222 34.78 14.43 -20.14
N ALA A 223 33.87 14.91 -20.99
CA ALA A 223 34.03 16.15 -21.76
C ALA A 223 33.33 17.36 -21.10
N GLY A 224 32.65 17.15 -19.96
CA GLY A 224 31.92 18.17 -19.22
C GLY A 224 30.51 18.47 -19.77
N ASN A 225 29.94 17.60 -20.60
CA ASN A 225 28.55 17.69 -21.03
C ASN A 225 27.63 16.99 -20.01
N ASN A 226 26.39 17.45 -19.89
CA ASN A 226 25.42 16.83 -18.99
C ASN A 226 25.03 15.42 -19.46
N ASN A 227 25.09 14.45 -18.56
CA ASN A 227 24.46 13.16 -18.72
C ASN A 227 22.93 13.28 -18.62
N ILE A 228 22.21 12.24 -19.05
CA ILE A 228 20.75 12.24 -19.16
C ILE A 228 20.16 11.92 -17.77
N PRO A 229 19.36 12.81 -17.15
CA PRO A 229 18.71 12.50 -15.88
C PRO A 229 17.79 11.29 -15.99
N ASN A 230 17.87 10.38 -15.03
CA ASN A 230 16.99 9.23 -14.94
C ASN A 230 15.68 9.63 -14.22
N PRO A 231 14.51 9.59 -14.89
CA PRO A 231 13.24 9.90 -14.23
C PRO A 231 12.82 8.85 -13.18
N ASN A 232 13.40 7.65 -13.21
CA ASN A 232 13.08 6.56 -12.29
C ASN A 232 14.05 6.50 -11.09
N TYR A 233 14.98 7.47 -10.97
CA TYR A 233 15.95 7.48 -9.90
C TYR A 233 15.28 7.68 -8.53
N VAL A 234 15.49 6.73 -7.63
CA VAL A 234 15.04 6.80 -6.24
C VAL A 234 16.20 6.40 -5.33
N PRO A 235 16.82 7.36 -4.61
CA PRO A 235 17.97 7.03 -3.76
C PRO A 235 17.59 6.21 -2.54
N PHE A 236 16.56 6.64 -1.80
CA PHE A 236 16.18 6.04 -0.53
C PHE A 236 14.72 6.32 -0.20
N VAL A 237 13.99 5.26 0.14
CA VAL A 237 12.63 5.28 0.69
C VAL A 237 12.63 4.37 1.89
N GLY A 238 12.89 4.92 3.08
CA GLY A 238 13.14 4.07 4.25
C GLY A 238 11.91 3.40 4.85
N ASN A 239 10.74 4.03 4.73
CA ASN A 239 9.51 3.63 5.39
C ASN A 239 8.29 4.31 4.79
N GLU A 240 7.74 3.72 3.73
CA GLU A 240 6.61 4.29 3.01
C GLU A 240 5.53 3.24 2.78
N ARG A 241 4.27 3.69 2.80
CA ARG A 241 3.14 2.90 2.31
C ARG A 241 2.82 3.35 0.90
N MET A 242 2.99 2.45 -0.05
CA MET A 242 2.70 2.66 -1.46
C MET A 242 1.26 2.32 -1.78
N TYR A 243 0.69 3.06 -2.72
CA TYR A 243 -0.63 2.82 -3.27
C TYR A 243 -0.57 3.01 -4.79
N LEU A 244 -0.99 2.00 -5.52
CA LEU A 244 -1.01 1.96 -6.97
C LEU A 244 -2.48 1.85 -7.41
N ASP A 245 -2.94 2.86 -8.16
CA ASP A 245 -4.29 2.89 -8.70
C ASP A 245 -4.39 1.98 -9.92
N LEU A 246 -5.30 1.02 -9.84
CA LEU A 246 -5.59 0.01 -10.85
C LEU A 246 -7.04 0.11 -11.34
N SER A 247 -7.75 1.20 -11.05
CA SER A 247 -9.17 1.39 -11.37
C SER A 247 -9.47 1.27 -12.87
N ASP A 248 -8.49 1.56 -13.72
CA ASP A 248 -8.57 1.36 -15.16
C ASP A 248 -8.72 -0.13 -15.58
N LEU A 249 -8.50 -1.09 -14.67
CA LEU A 249 -8.72 -2.51 -14.91
C LEU A 249 -10.14 -2.98 -14.57
N LEU A 250 -10.95 -2.14 -13.91
CA LEU A 250 -12.30 -2.49 -13.54
C LEU A 250 -13.23 -2.60 -14.76
N PRO A 251 -14.23 -3.50 -14.73
CA PRO A 251 -15.23 -3.62 -15.79
C PRO A 251 -15.90 -2.28 -16.12
N GLY A 252 -15.87 -1.87 -17.40
CA GLY A 252 -16.51 -0.63 -17.86
C GLY A 252 -15.66 0.65 -17.79
N SER A 253 -14.40 0.56 -17.33
CA SER A 253 -13.45 1.68 -17.42
C SER A 253 -13.15 2.05 -18.90
N ALA A 254 -12.70 3.28 -19.15
CA ALA A 254 -12.33 3.72 -20.50
C ALA A 254 -11.18 2.89 -21.09
N LEU A 255 -10.21 2.47 -20.27
CA LEU A 255 -9.12 1.60 -20.70
C LEU A 255 -9.60 0.17 -20.97
N ALA A 256 -10.50 -0.39 -20.15
CA ALA A 256 -11.13 -1.68 -20.37
C ALA A 256 -11.95 -1.69 -21.67
N LEU A 257 -12.67 -0.60 -21.98
CA LEU A 257 -13.44 -0.46 -23.23
C LEU A 257 -12.55 -0.31 -24.48
N LEU A 258 -11.43 0.42 -24.38
CA LEU A 258 -10.48 0.62 -25.49
C LEU A 258 -9.63 -0.62 -25.77
N THR A 259 -9.30 -1.38 -24.73
CA THR A 259 -8.52 -2.61 -24.83
C THR A 259 -9.37 -3.83 -25.13
N ALA A 260 -10.64 -3.90 -24.69
CA ALA A 260 -11.52 -5.04 -24.99
C ALA A 260 -11.83 -5.20 -26.50
N GLU A 261 -11.72 -4.14 -27.31
CA GLU A 261 -11.84 -4.26 -28.77
C GLU A 261 -10.58 -4.87 -29.43
N ASN A 262 -9.41 -4.85 -28.76
CA ASN A 262 -8.13 -5.23 -29.33
C ASN A 262 -7.36 -6.34 -28.58
N ASP A 263 -7.75 -6.66 -27.33
CA ASP A 263 -7.09 -7.62 -26.45
C ASP A 263 -8.13 -8.46 -25.68
N SER A 264 -8.17 -9.75 -26.00
CA SER A 264 -9.17 -10.69 -25.48
C SER A 264 -9.01 -10.99 -23.99
N ALA A 265 -7.83 -10.76 -23.42
CA ALA A 265 -7.57 -11.02 -22.00
C ALA A 265 -8.15 -9.92 -21.10
N ILE A 266 -8.00 -8.65 -21.51
CA ILE A 266 -8.59 -7.51 -20.79
C ILE A 266 -10.12 -7.48 -20.97
N ALA A 267 -10.61 -7.92 -22.15
CA ALA A 267 -12.04 -8.20 -22.35
C ALA A 267 -12.56 -9.28 -21.38
N GLY A 268 -11.77 -10.32 -21.12
CA GLY A 268 -12.05 -11.37 -20.12
C GLY A 268 -12.19 -10.81 -18.70
N MET A 269 -11.25 -9.96 -18.27
CA MET A 269 -11.35 -9.24 -17.00
C MET A 269 -12.62 -8.38 -16.91
N SER A 270 -12.98 -7.68 -18.00
CA SER A 270 -14.21 -6.85 -18.07
C SER A 270 -15.53 -7.64 -18.08
N SER A 271 -15.48 -8.97 -18.21
CA SER A 271 -16.65 -9.86 -18.28
C SER A 271 -16.78 -10.79 -17.06
N GLY A 272 -16.02 -10.55 -16.00
CA GLY A 272 -16.05 -11.36 -14.77
C GLY A 272 -15.40 -12.73 -14.97
N GLY A 273 -14.31 -12.78 -15.75
CA GLY A 273 -13.54 -14.00 -16.02
C GLY A 273 -12.09 -13.64 -16.28
N GLY A 274 -11.39 -13.18 -15.25
CA GLY A 274 -10.00 -12.79 -15.35
C GLY A 274 -9.38 -12.62 -13.98
N GLY A 275 -8.12 -13.01 -13.86
CA GLY A 275 -7.34 -12.81 -12.65
C GLY A 275 -5.96 -12.25 -12.99
N VAL A 276 -5.31 -11.71 -11.99
CA VAL A 276 -3.99 -11.07 -12.11
C VAL A 276 -3.02 -11.67 -11.11
N GLN A 277 -1.72 -11.64 -11.43
CA GLN A 277 -0.67 -11.86 -10.45
C GLN A 277 0.11 -10.57 -10.26
N ILE A 278 0.48 -10.26 -9.03
CA ILE A 278 1.37 -9.16 -8.69
C ILE A 278 2.79 -9.74 -8.62
N GLU A 279 3.74 -9.15 -9.34
CA GLU A 279 5.14 -9.52 -9.30
C GLU A 279 5.98 -8.39 -8.70
N PHE A 280 6.81 -8.71 -7.72
CA PHE A 280 7.85 -7.84 -7.19
C PHE A 280 9.22 -8.36 -7.65
N GLY A 281 9.97 -7.52 -8.35
CA GLY A 281 11.24 -7.88 -8.97
C GLY A 281 12.37 -6.94 -8.56
N MET A 282 13.50 -7.50 -8.12
CA MET A 282 14.75 -6.78 -8.03
C MET A 282 15.67 -7.27 -9.15
N GLU A 283 16.14 -6.35 -9.99
CA GLU A 283 16.92 -6.62 -11.20
C GLU A 283 18.23 -5.83 -11.19
N GLY A 284 19.26 -6.38 -11.83
CA GLY A 284 20.49 -5.65 -12.15
C GLY A 284 21.26 -5.12 -10.95
N ALA A 285 21.06 -5.71 -9.76
CA ALA A 285 21.67 -5.26 -8.52
C ALA A 285 23.06 -5.87 -8.32
N GLY A 286 24.00 -5.06 -7.86
CA GLY A 286 25.35 -5.46 -7.47
C GLY A 286 25.47 -5.69 -5.96
N ASP A 287 26.49 -5.12 -5.36
CA ASP A 287 26.67 -4.96 -3.91
C ASP A 287 25.90 -3.72 -3.42
N ASP A 288 24.63 -3.67 -3.81
CA ASP A 288 23.77 -2.50 -3.70
C ASP A 288 22.68 -2.72 -2.64
N GLY A 289 22.24 -1.63 -2.01
CA GLY A 289 21.40 -1.56 -0.80
C GLY A 289 20.39 -2.70 -0.58
N TRP A 290 19.08 -2.40 -0.65
CA TRP A 290 18.03 -3.40 -0.39
C TRP A 290 16.66 -2.96 -0.90
N TRP A 291 15.74 -3.92 -0.95
CA TRP A 291 14.31 -3.67 -1.02
C TRP A 291 13.55 -4.63 -0.10
N ALA A 292 12.78 -4.08 0.82
CA ALA A 292 11.87 -4.82 1.68
C ALA A 292 10.42 -4.41 1.40
N VAL A 293 9.51 -5.37 1.47
CA VAL A 293 8.07 -5.21 1.23
C VAL A 293 7.29 -5.97 2.30
N ASP A 294 6.19 -5.40 2.75
CA ASP A 294 5.25 -6.01 3.69
C ASP A 294 3.81 -5.52 3.47
N ASN A 295 2.82 -6.11 4.15
CA ASN A 295 1.42 -5.69 4.19
C ASN A 295 0.82 -5.44 2.80
N ILE A 296 1.00 -6.39 1.88
CA ILE A 296 0.48 -6.33 0.53
C ILE A 296 -1.03 -6.52 0.59
N GLU A 297 -1.79 -5.61 -0.01
CA GLU A 297 -3.24 -5.70 -0.11
C GLU A 297 -3.71 -5.24 -1.49
N MET A 298 -4.65 -5.98 -2.07
CA MET A 298 -5.42 -5.51 -3.23
C MET A 298 -6.89 -5.44 -2.82
N ALA A 299 -7.49 -4.27 -3.00
CA ALA A 299 -8.89 -4.06 -2.66
C ALA A 299 -9.62 -3.19 -3.67
N SER A 300 -10.91 -3.46 -3.85
CA SER A 300 -11.82 -2.64 -4.62
C SER A 300 -12.75 -1.83 -3.72
N TYR A 301 -13.19 -0.68 -4.22
CA TYR A 301 -13.99 0.27 -3.47
C TYR A 301 -15.20 0.74 -4.29
N GLU A 302 -16.39 0.70 -3.70
CA GLU A 302 -17.55 1.48 -4.14
C GLU A 302 -17.33 2.96 -3.81
N ASP A 303 -17.87 3.87 -4.62
CA ASP A 303 -17.92 5.28 -4.26
C ASP A 303 -18.88 5.51 -3.08
N LEU A 304 -18.30 5.57 -1.88
CA LEU A 304 -19.01 5.92 -0.65
C LEU A 304 -18.96 7.42 -0.43
N LEU A 305 -20.09 8.09 -0.67
CA LEU A 305 -20.22 9.50 -0.32
C LEU A 305 -20.03 9.68 1.19
N GLY A 306 -19.22 10.65 1.58
CA GLY A 306 -18.80 10.92 2.95
C GLY A 306 -17.56 10.16 3.42
N ASP A 307 -17.07 9.18 2.67
CA ASP A 307 -15.80 8.49 2.96
C ASP A 307 -14.65 9.33 2.42
N MET A 308 -14.09 10.17 3.26
CA MET A 308 -13.10 11.18 2.89
C MET A 308 -11.68 10.68 3.10
N ASP A 309 -11.47 9.66 3.92
CA ASP A 309 -10.15 9.05 4.09
C ASP A 309 -9.92 7.82 3.19
N LEU A 310 -10.97 7.41 2.46
CA LEU A 310 -10.97 6.32 1.49
C LEU A 310 -10.74 4.96 2.13
N SER A 311 -11.11 4.81 3.39
CA SER A 311 -11.02 3.54 4.12
C SER A 311 -12.12 2.55 3.72
N GLY A 312 -13.15 3.00 3.00
CA GLY A 312 -14.33 2.22 2.64
C GLY A 312 -15.36 2.11 3.76
N ILE A 313 -15.17 2.87 4.86
CA ILE A 313 -16.02 2.86 6.06
C ILE A 313 -16.27 4.30 6.50
N LEU A 314 -17.53 4.65 6.78
CA LEU A 314 -17.84 5.94 7.40
C LEU A 314 -17.54 5.91 8.90
N ASP A 315 -16.47 6.58 9.33
CA ASP A 315 -16.03 6.65 10.72
C ASP A 315 -15.52 8.04 11.16
N ALA A 316 -14.77 8.13 12.27
CA ALA A 316 -14.31 9.41 12.78
C ALA A 316 -13.18 10.04 11.96
N ALA A 317 -12.37 9.23 11.26
CA ALA A 317 -11.23 9.68 10.47
C ALA A 317 -11.67 10.46 9.23
N ASP A 318 -12.84 10.13 8.67
CA ASP A 318 -13.47 10.90 7.58
C ASP A 318 -13.71 12.36 7.94
N ILE A 319 -13.96 12.66 9.22
CA ILE A 319 -14.21 14.04 9.65
C ILE A 319 -12.93 14.86 9.56
N ASP A 320 -11.80 14.26 9.93
CA ASP A 320 -10.49 14.91 9.86
C ASP A 320 -10.05 15.05 8.39
N ALA A 321 -10.31 14.04 7.57
CA ALA A 321 -10.07 14.08 6.13
C ALA A 321 -10.95 15.11 5.41
N PHE A 322 -12.24 15.20 5.74
CA PHE A 322 -13.15 16.24 5.23
C PHE A 322 -12.63 17.64 5.58
N ALA A 323 -12.23 17.84 6.84
CA ALA A 323 -11.65 19.09 7.29
C ALA A 323 -10.38 19.41 6.51
N LEU A 324 -9.49 18.45 6.30
CA LEU A 324 -8.28 18.64 5.50
C LEU A 324 -8.61 19.06 4.07
N GLY A 325 -9.58 18.40 3.43
CA GLY A 325 -10.06 18.77 2.10
C GLY A 325 -10.54 20.22 2.01
N MET A 326 -11.17 20.72 3.08
CA MET A 326 -11.69 22.10 3.16
C MET A 326 -10.57 23.11 3.39
N LEU A 327 -9.53 22.71 4.11
CA LEU A 327 -8.42 23.58 4.53
C LEU A 327 -7.34 23.68 3.48
N ASP A 328 -6.92 22.53 2.95
CA ASP A 328 -5.87 22.40 1.96
C ASP A 328 -6.19 21.21 1.04
N THR A 329 -6.89 21.51 -0.06
CA THR A 329 -7.21 20.54 -1.09
C THR A 329 -5.95 19.91 -1.70
N THR A 330 -4.80 20.59 -1.69
CA THR A 330 -3.55 20.02 -2.21
C THR A 330 -2.99 18.98 -1.24
N GLU A 331 -2.99 19.27 0.06
CA GLU A 331 -2.57 18.32 1.10
C GLU A 331 -3.53 17.13 1.21
N TYR A 332 -4.85 17.36 1.09
CA TYR A 332 -5.82 16.28 0.96
C TYR A 332 -5.49 15.38 -0.24
N ARG A 333 -5.28 15.96 -1.42
CA ARG A 333 -4.90 15.20 -2.62
C ARG A 333 -3.59 14.46 -2.44
N PHE A 334 -2.64 15.02 -1.69
CA PHE A 334 -1.39 14.33 -1.36
C PHE A 334 -1.64 13.11 -0.45
N ASN A 335 -2.52 13.25 0.54
CA ASN A 335 -2.82 12.18 1.50
C ASN A 335 -3.76 11.10 0.94
N TYR A 336 -4.57 11.43 -0.06
CA TYR A 336 -5.67 10.58 -0.55
C TYR A 336 -5.62 10.37 -2.07
N PHE A 337 -4.46 9.95 -2.61
CA PHE A 337 -4.29 9.45 -4.00
C PHE A 337 -4.66 10.42 -5.13
N GLY A 338 -4.45 11.72 -4.92
CA GLY A 338 -4.82 12.75 -5.89
C GLY A 338 -6.33 12.97 -6.00
N GLU A 339 -7.12 12.32 -5.15
CA GLU A 339 -8.57 12.37 -5.13
C GLU A 339 -9.03 13.78 -4.78
N TYR A 340 -9.96 14.31 -5.57
CA TYR A 340 -10.55 15.59 -5.23
C TYR A 340 -11.58 15.39 -4.13
N PRO A 341 -11.55 16.20 -3.05
CA PRO A 341 -12.53 16.08 -1.96
C PRO A 341 -13.97 16.29 -2.45
N VAL A 342 -14.16 16.94 -3.60
CA VAL A 342 -15.46 17.07 -4.26
C VAL A 342 -16.12 15.73 -4.62
N VAL A 343 -15.33 14.68 -4.91
CA VAL A 343 -15.87 13.41 -5.42
C VAL A 343 -16.70 12.69 -4.36
N ARG A 344 -16.26 12.71 -3.09
CA ARG A 344 -16.95 12.06 -1.97
C ARG A 344 -17.51 13.04 -0.96
N GLY A 345 -17.07 14.28 -0.99
CA GLY A 345 -17.41 15.30 -0.02
C GLY A 345 -18.45 16.32 -0.46
N SER A 346 -18.89 16.30 -1.73
CA SER A 346 -19.86 17.26 -2.26
C SER A 346 -21.03 16.58 -2.96
N VAL A 347 -22.18 17.28 -2.95
CA VAL A 347 -23.40 16.86 -3.67
C VAL A 347 -23.67 17.66 -4.94
N ASP A 348 -22.91 18.71 -5.21
CA ASP A 348 -23.16 19.65 -6.30
C ASP A 348 -21.93 19.97 -7.16
N ASP A 349 -20.96 19.04 -7.16
CA ASP A 349 -19.69 19.14 -7.88
C ASP A 349 -18.84 20.36 -7.48
N THR A 350 -19.14 21.00 -6.35
CA THR A 350 -18.37 22.09 -5.76
C THR A 350 -18.12 21.80 -4.29
N PHE A 351 -16.86 21.56 -3.92
CA PHE A 351 -16.52 21.28 -2.52
C PHE A 351 -16.36 22.56 -1.71
N ASP A 352 -17.37 22.92 -0.92
CA ASP A 352 -17.37 24.16 -0.12
C ASP A 352 -18.12 24.04 1.23
N PHE A 353 -18.33 25.17 1.91
CA PHE A 353 -18.93 25.20 3.24
C PHE A 353 -20.40 24.77 3.26
N GLU A 354 -21.10 24.76 2.12
CA GLU A 354 -22.49 24.31 2.02
C GLU A 354 -22.60 22.79 2.19
N ASP A 355 -21.53 22.04 1.86
CA ASP A 355 -21.47 20.58 2.02
C ASP A 355 -21.42 20.12 3.48
N ILE A 356 -21.00 20.98 4.41
CA ILE A 356 -20.84 20.63 5.84
C ILE A 356 -22.13 20.05 6.42
N ALA A 357 -23.28 20.64 6.11
CA ALA A 357 -24.56 20.19 6.65
C ALA A 357 -24.96 18.83 6.09
N TRP A 358 -24.67 18.60 4.81
CA TRP A 358 -24.89 17.32 4.16
C TRP A 358 -23.95 16.25 4.72
N PHE A 359 -22.65 16.52 4.76
CA PHE A 359 -21.63 15.59 5.25
C PHE A 359 -21.93 15.15 6.69
N ASN A 360 -22.25 16.08 7.60
CA ASN A 360 -22.66 15.73 8.95
C ASN A 360 -23.90 14.82 8.97
N GLY A 361 -24.85 15.03 8.07
CA GLY A 361 -26.03 14.17 7.92
C GLY A 361 -25.67 12.77 7.42
N VAL A 362 -24.68 12.64 6.53
CA VAL A 362 -24.14 11.34 6.08
C VAL A 362 -23.50 10.60 7.25
N MET A 363 -22.61 11.25 8.00
CA MET A 363 -21.93 10.67 9.16
C MET A 363 -22.91 10.26 10.27
N GLU A 364 -23.88 11.11 10.59
CA GLU A 364 -24.94 10.78 11.55
C GLU A 364 -25.81 9.61 11.08
N GLY A 365 -26.11 9.56 9.78
CA GLY A 365 -26.84 8.46 9.14
C GLY A 365 -26.10 7.12 9.23
N ALA A 366 -24.77 7.15 9.21
CA ALA A 366 -23.89 5.99 9.42
C ALA A 366 -23.70 5.62 10.90
N GLY A 367 -24.21 6.41 11.83
CA GLY A 367 -24.07 6.19 13.28
C GLY A 367 -22.82 6.83 13.90
N VAL A 368 -22.10 7.65 13.15
CA VAL A 368 -20.95 8.42 13.63
C VAL A 368 -21.46 9.70 14.31
N GLY A 369 -21.65 9.62 15.62
CA GLY A 369 -22.16 10.73 16.42
C GLY A 369 -21.11 11.83 16.68
N GLY A 370 -21.54 13.08 16.66
CA GLY A 370 -20.69 14.21 17.07
C GLY A 370 -19.83 14.81 15.96
N ALA A 371 -20.02 14.38 14.70
CA ALA A 371 -19.30 14.89 13.53
C ALA A 371 -19.30 16.42 13.45
N ALA A 372 -20.44 17.07 13.68
CA ALA A 372 -20.55 18.53 13.64
C ALA A 372 -19.64 19.23 14.66
N MET A 373 -19.48 18.65 15.86
CA MET A 373 -18.61 19.23 16.90
C MET A 373 -17.14 18.96 16.62
N ALA A 374 -16.82 17.78 16.09
CA ALA A 374 -15.46 17.42 15.69
C ALA A 374 -14.99 18.32 14.52
N LEU A 375 -15.81 18.48 13.49
CA LEU A 375 -15.51 19.32 12.35
C LEU A 375 -15.37 20.80 12.74
N ALA A 376 -16.26 21.31 13.61
CA ALA A 376 -16.13 22.67 14.12
C ALA A 376 -14.82 22.92 14.88
N ARG A 377 -14.27 21.88 15.54
CA ARG A 377 -12.94 21.97 16.19
C ARG A 377 -11.83 21.95 15.16
N ALA A 378 -11.91 21.06 14.17
CA ALA A 378 -10.91 20.93 13.12
C ALA A 378 -10.79 22.21 12.26
N LEU A 379 -11.92 22.88 11.98
CA LEU A 379 -11.97 24.12 11.19
C LEU A 379 -11.75 25.40 12.00
N SER A 380 -11.70 25.32 13.34
CA SER A 380 -11.48 26.46 14.23
C SER A 380 -10.20 27.29 13.97
N PRO A 381 -9.10 26.77 13.38
CA PRO A 381 -7.90 27.56 13.08
C PRO A 381 -8.04 28.55 11.91
N VAL A 382 -9.12 28.49 11.12
CA VAL A 382 -9.27 29.30 9.89
C VAL A 382 -9.71 30.73 10.22
N PRO A 383 -8.97 31.77 9.78
CA PRO A 383 -9.46 33.14 9.81
C PRO A 383 -10.63 33.27 8.83
N GLU A 384 -11.84 33.48 9.35
CA GLU A 384 -13.07 33.52 8.56
C GLU A 384 -12.98 34.45 7.33
N PRO A 385 -13.31 33.99 6.10
CA PRO A 385 -13.88 34.88 5.12
C PRO A 385 -15.27 35.32 5.61
N ALA A 386 -15.69 36.53 5.23
CA ALA A 386 -16.89 37.22 5.72
C ALA A 386 -18.25 36.50 5.51
N SER A 387 -18.25 35.27 5.02
CA SER A 387 -19.41 34.38 4.86
C SER A 387 -19.71 33.54 6.11
N ALA A 388 -18.74 33.31 7.00
CA ALA A 388 -18.87 32.37 8.12
C ALA A 388 -19.66 32.91 9.35
N ALA A 389 -20.04 34.19 9.34
CA ALA A 389 -21.01 34.73 10.30
C ALA A 389 -22.41 34.07 10.23
N ILE A 390 -22.69 33.27 9.19
CA ILE A 390 -23.92 32.47 9.07
C ILE A 390 -23.80 31.11 9.80
N VAL A 391 -22.59 30.58 10.00
CA VAL A 391 -22.35 29.22 10.55
C VAL A 391 -22.70 29.14 12.05
N LEU A 392 -22.35 30.16 12.84
CA LEU A 392 -22.73 30.20 14.26
C LEU A 392 -24.24 30.44 14.48
N ILE A 393 -24.94 31.03 13.51
CA ILE A 393 -26.39 31.25 13.57
C ILE A 393 -27.16 30.00 13.10
N GLY A 394 -26.62 29.24 12.14
CA GLY A 394 -27.15 27.95 11.70
C GLY A 394 -27.10 26.88 12.79
N LEU A 395 -25.95 26.67 13.43
CA LEU A 395 -25.75 25.64 14.46
C LEU A 395 -26.61 25.85 15.73
N ALA A 396 -26.91 27.11 16.08
CA ALA A 396 -27.77 27.43 17.23
C ALA A 396 -29.27 27.13 16.98
N SER A 397 -29.71 27.05 15.71
CA SER A 397 -31.12 26.87 15.37
C SER A 397 -31.58 25.40 15.24
N LEU A 398 -30.66 24.45 15.05
CA LEU A 398 -30.99 23.01 15.10
C LEU A 398 -31.22 22.49 16.53
N SER A 399 -30.56 23.08 17.54
CA SER A 399 -30.72 22.68 18.95
C SER A 399 -32.10 23.06 19.55
N PHE A 400 -32.89 23.90 18.88
CA PHE A 400 -34.17 24.39 19.39
C PHE A 400 -35.42 23.75 18.76
N ARG A 401 -35.31 23.05 17.62
CA ARG A 401 -36.49 22.48 16.93
C ARG A 401 -36.87 21.05 17.35
N VAL A 402 -36.05 20.36 18.14
CA VAL A 402 -36.36 18.99 18.63
C VAL A 402 -37.06 19.00 20.01
N ARG A 403 -37.32 20.17 20.61
CA ARG A 403 -37.96 20.26 21.95
C ARG A 403 -39.38 20.82 22.00
N GLN A 404 -40.04 21.09 20.87
CA GLN A 404 -41.48 21.34 20.83
C GLN A 404 -42.12 20.71 19.58
N GLY A 405 -42.66 19.51 19.78
CA GLY A 405 -43.47 18.73 18.83
C GLY A 405 -44.07 17.55 19.56
#